data_AF-A0A7C1C8S9-F1
#
_entry.id   AF-A0A7C1C8S9-F1
#
_cell.length_a   1.000
_cell.length_b   1.000
_cell.length_c   1.000
_cell.angle_alpha   90.00
_cell.angle_beta   90.00
_cell.angle_gamma   90.00
#
_symmetry.space_group_name_H-M   'P 1'
#
loop_
_entity.id
_entity.type
_entity.pdbx_description
1 polymer ?
#
loop_
_entity_poly.entity_id
_entity_poly.type
_entity_poly.pdbx_seq_one_letter_code
_entity_poly.pdbx_strand_id
1 'polypeptide(L)'
;MLEVLINNTDLKETLLRLPNRIVKRIGTFSNAIDLPIPAGDDHKGLYDFFSAAGDAVIDILVVRGREDLIGLAERFIDTRDNPVISGDDVMEILSIKGGPLVGEVIREVDRLRFAGTISTRTEALSYVMKRYGKIS
;
A
#
# COMPACT_ATOMS: atom_id res chain seq x y z
N MET A 1 13.23 12.73 -2.25
CA MET A 1 14.45 13.57 -2.02
C MET A 1 14.17 14.97 -1.45
N LEU A 2 13.15 15.69 -1.93
CA LEU A 2 12.80 17.03 -1.38
C LEU A 2 12.35 16.94 0.09
N GLU A 3 11.73 15.82 0.45
CA GLU A 3 11.23 15.51 1.79
C GLU A 3 12.35 15.51 2.82
N VAL A 4 13.51 14.92 2.52
CA VAL A 4 14.68 14.86 3.43
C VAL A 4 15.23 16.26 3.71
N LEU A 5 15.26 17.13 2.70
CA LEU A 5 15.73 18.51 2.83
C LEU A 5 14.79 19.34 3.69
N ILE A 6 13.48 19.08 3.60
CA ILE A 6 12.45 19.85 4.30
C ILE A 6 12.15 19.31 5.70
N ASN A 7 12.30 18.00 5.96
CA ASN A 7 11.91 17.38 7.24
C ASN A 7 12.68 17.93 8.45
N ASN A 8 13.85 18.55 8.23
CA ASN A 8 14.66 19.19 9.26
C ASN A 8 14.46 20.72 9.36
N THR A 9 13.48 21.27 8.64
CA THR A 9 13.23 22.73 8.56
C THR A 9 11.75 23.00 8.86
N ASP A 10 11.44 24.03 9.64
CA ASP A 10 10.04 24.42 9.82
C ASP A 10 9.50 24.94 8.47
N LEU A 11 8.49 24.24 7.93
CA LEU A 11 7.84 24.58 6.66
C LEU A 11 7.36 26.04 6.63
N LYS A 12 7.00 26.61 7.79
CA LYS A 12 6.58 28.02 7.92
C LYS A 12 7.73 29.02 7.74
N GLU A 13 8.97 28.59 7.94
CA GLU A 13 10.16 29.41 7.72
C GLU A 13 10.64 29.36 6.26
N THR A 14 10.08 28.45 5.45
CA THR A 14 10.40 28.37 4.03
C THR A 14 9.57 29.37 3.20
N LEU A 15 10.20 30.07 2.26
CA LEU A 15 9.50 30.94 1.28
C LEU A 15 8.75 30.16 0.19
N LEU A 16 8.67 28.83 0.32
CA LEU A 16 8.13 27.94 -0.70
C LEU A 16 6.62 27.79 -0.52
N ARG A 17 5.85 28.19 -1.54
CA ARG A 17 4.44 27.80 -1.65
C ARG A 17 4.35 26.41 -2.29
N LEU A 18 4.14 25.41 -1.45
CA LEU A 18 4.04 24.02 -1.90
C LEU A 18 2.58 23.66 -2.26
N PRO A 19 2.35 22.98 -3.39
CA PRO A 19 1.05 22.38 -3.69
C PRO A 19 0.61 21.38 -2.61
N ASN A 20 -0.69 21.28 -2.34
CA ASN A 20 -1.27 20.36 -1.35
C ASN A 20 -0.80 18.90 -1.52
N ARG A 21 -0.58 18.45 -2.76
CA ARG A 21 -0.07 17.10 -3.03
C ARG A 21 1.34 16.89 -2.47
N ILE A 22 2.22 17.89 -2.57
CA ILE A 22 3.59 17.83 -2.05
C ILE A 22 3.55 17.85 -0.52
N VAL A 23 2.75 18.72 0.09
CA VAL A 23 2.58 18.78 1.55
C VAL A 23 2.10 17.44 2.12
N LYS A 24 1.11 16.81 1.46
CA LYS A 24 0.64 15.47 1.85
C LYS A 24 1.75 14.42 1.77
N ARG A 25 2.51 14.40 0.67
CA ARG A 25 3.62 13.45 0.49
C ARG A 25 4.71 13.63 1.54
N ILE A 26 5.08 14.87 1.86
CA ILE A 26 6.01 15.18 2.96
C ILE A 26 5.47 14.64 4.28
N GLY A 27 4.19 14.90 4.59
CA GLY A 27 3.56 14.38 5.81
C GLY A 27 3.57 12.85 5.88
N THR A 28 3.25 12.15 4.79
CA THR A 28 3.34 10.68 4.73
C THR A 28 4.77 10.19 4.94
N PHE A 29 5.75 10.83 4.30
CA PHE A 29 7.17 10.52 4.50
C PHE A 29 7.58 10.69 5.96
N SER A 30 7.30 11.85 6.56
CA SER A 30 7.65 12.16 7.95
C SER A 30 7.01 11.19 8.94
N ASN A 31 5.78 10.72 8.68
CA ASN A 31 5.12 9.74 9.55
C ASN A 31 5.68 8.33 9.40
N ALA A 32 6.20 7.97 8.23
CA ALA A 32 6.62 6.62 7.90
C ALA A 32 8.14 6.40 8.05
N ILE A 33 8.96 7.45 7.99
CA ILE A 33 10.43 7.36 8.00
C ILE A 33 11.00 6.72 9.28
N ASP A 34 10.30 6.89 10.41
CA ASP A 34 10.68 6.35 11.71
C ASP A 34 10.00 5.02 12.05
N LEU A 35 9.08 4.54 11.19
CA LEU A 35 8.46 3.24 11.39
C LEU A 35 9.51 2.13 11.22
N PRO A 36 9.49 1.07 12.05
CA PRO A 36 10.34 -0.09 11.85
C PRO A 36 10.08 -0.70 10.47
N ILE A 37 11.14 -0.86 9.68
CA ILE A 37 11.05 -1.56 8.40
C ILE A 37 11.12 -3.06 8.69
N PRO A 38 10.09 -3.83 8.31
CA PRO A 38 10.08 -5.28 8.52
C PRO A 38 11.20 -6.02 7.77
N ALA A 39 11.40 -7.28 8.17
CA ALA A 39 12.33 -8.18 7.48
C ALA A 39 11.82 -8.51 6.07
N GLY A 40 12.74 -8.88 5.17
CA GLY A 40 12.41 -9.14 3.75
C GLY A 40 11.42 -10.29 3.53
N ASP A 41 11.37 -11.24 4.47
CA ASP A 41 10.48 -12.40 4.45
C ASP A 41 9.12 -12.16 5.14
N ASP A 42 8.98 -11.07 5.90
CA ASP A 42 7.70 -10.65 6.51
C ASP A 42 6.85 -9.88 5.50
N HIS A 43 6.28 -10.59 4.52
CA HIS A 43 5.44 -9.97 3.49
C HIS A 43 4.22 -9.23 4.06
N LYS A 44 3.64 -9.70 5.17
CA LYS A 44 2.50 -9.01 5.78
C LYS A 44 2.94 -7.67 6.36
N GLY A 45 4.00 -7.67 7.16
CA GLY A 45 4.55 -6.44 7.73
C GLY A 45 4.97 -5.48 6.63
N LEU A 46 5.66 -5.95 5.59
CA LEU A 46 6.10 -5.12 4.47
C LEU A 46 4.91 -4.50 3.73
N TYR A 47 3.85 -5.26 3.45
CA TYR A 47 2.66 -4.71 2.82
C TYR A 47 2.01 -3.62 3.68
N ASP A 48 1.89 -3.85 4.99
CA ASP A 48 1.29 -2.87 5.93
C ASP A 48 2.16 -1.60 5.99
N PHE A 49 3.49 -1.75 6.06
CA PHE A 49 4.45 -0.63 6.02
C PHE A 49 4.40 0.13 4.69
N PHE A 50 4.41 -0.55 3.55
CA PHE A 50 4.33 0.07 2.22
C PHE A 50 2.99 0.79 2.01
N SER A 51 1.90 0.23 2.52
CA SER A 51 0.59 0.87 2.51
C SER A 51 0.57 2.18 3.32
N ALA A 52 1.24 2.20 4.47
CA ALA A 52 1.38 3.40 5.29
C ALA A 52 2.29 4.45 4.63
N ALA A 53 3.39 4.01 4.01
CA ALA A 53 4.33 4.86 3.31
C ALA A 53 3.79 5.43 1.98
N GLY A 54 2.85 4.74 1.34
CA GLY A 54 2.24 5.13 0.08
C GLY A 54 3.28 5.46 -0.99
N ASP A 55 3.11 6.60 -1.67
CA ASP A 55 4.02 7.04 -2.74
C ASP A 55 5.44 7.40 -2.26
N ALA A 56 5.66 7.51 -0.95
CA ALA A 56 6.97 7.80 -0.37
C ALA A 56 7.82 6.55 -0.12
N VAL A 57 7.30 5.35 -0.40
CA VAL A 57 7.94 4.08 -0.05
C VAL A 57 9.36 3.94 -0.59
N ILE A 58 9.59 4.25 -1.87
CA ILE A 58 10.91 4.14 -2.50
C ILE A 58 11.89 5.15 -1.88
N ASP A 59 11.46 6.39 -1.65
CA ASP A 59 12.30 7.40 -1.01
C ASP A 59 12.74 6.95 0.39
N ILE A 60 11.81 6.40 1.18
CA ILE A 60 12.11 5.91 2.53
C ILE A 60 13.12 4.76 2.49
N LEU A 61 12.94 3.80 1.60
CA LEU A 61 13.86 2.67 1.46
C LEU A 61 15.28 3.12 1.10
N VAL A 62 15.42 4.04 0.14
CA VAL A 62 16.71 4.60 -0.26
C VAL A 62 17.37 5.35 0.90
N VAL A 63 16.61 6.22 1.59
CA VAL A 63 17.14 7.01 2.72
C VAL A 63 17.59 6.12 3.88
N ARG A 64 16.93 4.97 4.06
CA ARG A 64 17.20 4.02 5.15
C ARG A 64 18.18 2.91 4.76
N GLY A 65 18.76 2.95 3.55
CA GLY A 65 19.71 1.94 3.07
C GLY A 65 19.11 0.54 2.95
N ARG A 66 17.83 0.46 2.55
CA ARG A 66 17.06 -0.78 2.36
C ARG A 66 16.71 -0.99 0.88
N GLU A 67 17.67 -0.73 0.00
CA GLU A 67 17.51 -0.92 -1.44
C GLU A 67 17.23 -2.39 -1.82
N ASP A 68 17.60 -3.33 -0.94
CA ASP A 68 17.25 -4.76 -1.03
C ASP A 68 15.73 -4.99 -1.15
N LEU A 69 14.91 -4.07 -0.62
CA LEU A 69 13.46 -4.17 -0.67
C LEU A 69 12.81 -3.47 -1.86
N ILE A 70 13.57 -2.79 -2.73
CA ILE A 70 13.00 -2.01 -3.86
C ILE A 70 12.15 -2.91 -4.77
N GLY A 71 12.61 -4.11 -5.11
CA GLY A 71 11.84 -5.03 -5.96
C GLY A 71 10.50 -5.45 -5.32
N LEU A 72 10.43 -5.55 -3.99
CA LEU A 72 9.16 -5.78 -3.29
C LEU A 72 8.29 -4.52 -3.32
N ALA A 73 8.87 -3.34 -3.09
CA ALA A 73 8.12 -2.08 -3.19
C ALA A 73 7.53 -1.84 -4.60
N GLU A 74 8.27 -2.18 -5.66
CA GLU A 74 7.78 -2.14 -7.04
C GLU A 74 6.59 -3.08 -7.24
N ARG A 75 6.67 -4.31 -6.70
CA ARG A 75 5.54 -5.26 -6.73
C ARG A 75 4.32 -4.74 -5.96
N PHE A 76 4.53 -4.08 -4.83
CA PHE A 76 3.44 -3.44 -4.08
C PHE A 76 2.77 -2.34 -4.91
N ILE A 77 3.56 -1.47 -5.56
CA ILE A 77 3.05 -0.41 -6.44
C ILE A 77 2.25 -1.02 -7.59
N ASP A 78 2.78 -2.05 -8.25
CA ASP A 78 2.07 -2.75 -9.32
C ASP A 78 0.76 -3.38 -8.83
N THR A 79 0.77 -4.02 -7.66
CA THR A 79 -0.45 -4.62 -7.08
C THR A 79 -1.54 -3.58 -6.84
N ARG A 80 -1.15 -2.41 -6.30
CA ARG A 80 -2.05 -1.29 -6.00
C ARG A 80 -2.59 -0.62 -7.26
N ASP A 81 -1.74 -0.39 -8.24
CA ASP A 81 -2.07 0.38 -9.44
C ASP A 81 -2.76 -0.50 -10.50
N ASN A 82 -2.53 -1.82 -10.46
CA ASN A 82 -3.13 -2.83 -11.33
C ASN A 82 -3.91 -3.88 -10.51
N PRO A 83 -5.06 -3.53 -9.92
CA PRO A 83 -5.89 -4.47 -9.18
C PRO A 83 -6.50 -5.54 -10.10
N VAL A 84 -6.51 -6.81 -9.68
CA VAL A 84 -7.10 -7.92 -10.46
C VAL A 84 -8.60 -8.09 -10.25
N ILE A 85 -9.14 -7.50 -9.18
CA ILE A 85 -10.58 -7.46 -8.89
C ILE A 85 -10.96 -6.05 -8.45
N SER A 86 -12.21 -5.68 -8.69
CA SER A 86 -12.81 -4.41 -8.33
C SER A 86 -13.76 -4.53 -7.12
N GLY A 87 -14.27 -3.41 -6.64
CA GLY A 87 -15.35 -3.43 -5.65
C GLY A 87 -16.64 -4.06 -6.17
N ASP A 88 -16.96 -3.86 -7.44
CA ASP A 88 -18.13 -4.44 -8.08
C ASP A 88 -18.03 -5.97 -8.14
N ASP A 89 -16.85 -6.50 -8.46
CA ASP A 89 -16.58 -7.94 -8.43
C ASP A 89 -16.89 -8.55 -7.05
N VAL A 90 -16.45 -7.89 -5.98
CA VAL A 90 -16.66 -8.35 -4.60
C VAL A 90 -18.13 -8.27 -4.22
N MET A 91 -18.82 -7.19 -4.58
CA MET A 91 -20.25 -7.03 -4.33
C MET A 91 -21.08 -8.09 -5.06
N GLU A 92 -20.75 -8.37 -6.32
CA GLU A 92 -21.43 -9.37 -7.14
C GLU A 92 -21.21 -10.79 -6.60
N ILE A 93 -19.95 -11.21 -6.41
CA ILE A 93 -19.64 -12.59 -6.01
C ILE A 93 -20.12 -12.94 -4.61
N LEU A 94 -20.18 -11.95 -3.70
CA LEU A 94 -20.67 -12.14 -2.33
C LEU A 94 -22.14 -11.74 -2.15
N SER A 95 -22.79 -11.19 -3.18
CA SER A 95 -24.16 -10.66 -3.09
C SER A 95 -24.36 -9.66 -1.93
N ILE A 96 -23.36 -8.79 -1.70
CA ILE A 96 -23.39 -7.77 -0.65
C ILE A 96 -23.48 -6.35 -1.23
N LYS A 97 -23.92 -5.39 -0.41
CA LYS A 97 -23.85 -3.97 -0.74
C LYS A 97 -22.47 -3.40 -0.45
N GLY A 98 -22.16 -2.29 -1.11
CA GLY A 98 -20.93 -1.52 -0.87
C GLY A 98 -20.80 -1.10 0.60
N GLY A 99 -19.58 -1.21 1.12
CA GLY A 99 -19.27 -0.87 2.51
C GLY A 99 -17.83 -1.21 2.89
N PRO A 100 -17.44 -1.00 4.16
CA PRO A 100 -16.07 -1.23 4.63
C PRO A 100 -15.54 -2.63 4.34
N LEU A 101 -16.40 -3.65 4.43
CA LEU A 101 -16.07 -5.04 4.14
C LEU A 101 -15.53 -5.23 2.72
N VAL A 102 -16.07 -4.50 1.72
CA VAL A 102 -15.57 -4.58 0.33
C VAL A 102 -14.11 -4.14 0.26
N GLY A 103 -13.78 -3.03 0.93
CA GLY A 103 -12.40 -2.53 1.01
C GLY A 103 -11.48 -3.46 1.79
N GLU A 104 -11.97 -4.14 2.82
CA GLU A 104 -11.21 -5.17 3.55
C GLU A 104 -10.89 -6.38 2.67
N VAL A 105 -11.87 -6.87 1.89
CA VAL A 105 -11.67 -7.99 0.96
C VAL A 105 -10.65 -7.64 -0.11
N ILE A 106 -10.75 -6.44 -0.72
CA ILE A 106 -9.77 -5.99 -1.72
C ILE A 106 -8.37 -5.93 -1.13
N ARG A 107 -8.20 -5.30 0.05
CA ARG A 107 -6.90 -5.22 0.73
C ARG A 107 -6.30 -6.58 1.06
N GLU A 108 -7.14 -7.55 1.46
CA GLU A 108 -6.67 -8.92 1.70
C GLU A 108 -6.16 -9.58 0.41
N VAL A 109 -6.89 -9.43 -0.69
CA VAL A 109 -6.47 -9.94 -2.00
C VAL A 109 -5.15 -9.29 -2.44
N ASP A 110 -5.05 -7.97 -2.32
CA ASP A 110 -3.82 -7.26 -2.67
C ASP A 110 -2.63 -7.69 -1.81
N ARG A 111 -2.83 -7.93 -0.51
CA ARG A 111 -1.78 -8.47 0.35
C ARG A 111 -1.32 -9.86 -0.12
N LEU A 112 -2.24 -10.73 -0.49
CA LEU A 112 -1.92 -12.06 -1.02
C LEU A 112 -1.22 -12.00 -2.37
N ARG A 113 -1.58 -11.02 -3.22
CA ARG A 113 -0.88 -10.77 -4.49
C ARG A 113 0.53 -10.27 -4.29
N PHE A 114 0.72 -9.32 -3.39
CA PHE A 114 2.04 -8.83 -3.01
C PHE A 114 2.94 -9.99 -2.52
N ALA A 115 2.39 -10.88 -1.71
CA ALA A 115 3.09 -12.07 -1.23
C ALA A 115 3.33 -13.16 -2.31
N GLY A 116 2.82 -12.97 -3.54
CA GLY A 116 2.92 -13.94 -4.64
C GLY A 116 2.01 -15.16 -4.50
N THR A 117 1.01 -15.12 -3.61
CA THR A 117 0.06 -16.21 -3.39
C THR A 117 -1.09 -16.23 -4.41
N ILE A 118 -1.47 -15.05 -4.91
CA ILE A 118 -2.50 -14.87 -5.93
C ILE A 118 -1.87 -14.05 -7.06
N SER A 119 -2.09 -14.44 -8.31
CA SER A 119 -1.57 -13.72 -9.48
C SER A 119 -2.67 -13.25 -10.42
N THR A 120 -3.81 -13.95 -10.42
CA THR A 120 -4.87 -13.74 -11.42
C THR A 120 -6.21 -13.36 -10.80
N ARG A 121 -7.08 -12.78 -11.63
CA ARG A 121 -8.48 -12.49 -11.27
C ARG A 121 -9.23 -13.76 -10.85
N THR A 122 -9.05 -14.87 -11.57
CA THR A 122 -9.73 -16.14 -11.26
C THR A 122 -9.34 -16.67 -9.88
N GLU A 123 -8.05 -16.64 -9.55
CA GLU A 123 -7.55 -17.04 -8.21
C GLU A 123 -8.09 -16.12 -7.13
N ALA A 124 -8.10 -14.81 -7.36
CA ALA A 124 -8.66 -13.83 -6.44
C ALA A 124 -10.15 -14.08 -6.15
N LEU A 125 -10.98 -14.23 -7.17
CA LEU A 125 -12.41 -14.52 -7.03
C LEU A 125 -12.65 -15.86 -6.32
N SER A 126 -11.87 -16.89 -6.66
CA SER A 126 -11.95 -18.19 -5.99
C SER A 126 -11.62 -18.09 -4.50
N TYR A 127 -10.57 -17.35 -4.16
CA TYR A 127 -10.21 -17.06 -2.77
C TYR A 127 -11.34 -16.34 -2.03
N VAL A 128 -11.90 -15.27 -2.62
CA VAL A 128 -12.98 -14.49 -2.03
C VAL A 128 -14.20 -15.37 -1.74
N MET A 129 -14.64 -16.14 -2.72
CA MET A 129 -15.79 -17.05 -2.57
C MET A 129 -15.56 -18.09 -1.48
N LYS A 130 -14.37 -18.72 -1.46
CA LYS A 130 -14.03 -19.74 -0.46
C LYS A 130 -13.96 -19.18 0.96
N ARG A 131 -13.44 -17.96 1.11
CA ARG A 131 -13.18 -17.34 2.41
C ARG A 131 -14.40 -16.63 3.00
N TYR A 132 -15.18 -15.95 2.16
CA TYR A 132 -16.27 -15.06 2.57
C TYR A 132 -17.65 -15.51 2.08
N GLY A 133 -17.75 -16.42 1.11
CA GLY A 133 -19.03 -16.90 0.57
C GLY A 133 -19.87 -17.76 1.53
N LYS A 134 -19.43 -17.95 2.79
CA LYS A 134 -20.23 -18.55 3.87
C LYS A 134 -20.97 -17.52 4.73
N ILE A 135 -20.88 -16.24 4.39
CA ILE A 135 -21.69 -15.19 5.01
C ILE A 135 -23.01 -15.15 4.22
N SER A 136 -23.86 -16.15 4.42
CA SER A 136 -25.25 -16.21 3.92
C SER A 136 -26.19 -16.40 5.09
#